data_AF-A0A933V681-F1
#
_entry.id   AF-A0A933V681-F1
#
_cell.length_a   1.000
_cell.length_b   1.000
_cell.length_c   1.000
_cell.angle_alpha   90.00
_cell.angle_beta   90.00
_cell.angle_gamma   90.00
#
_symmetry.space_group_name_H-M   'P 1'
#
loop_
_entity.id
_entity.type
_entity.pdbx_description
1 polymer ?
#
loop_
_entity_poly.entity_id
_entity_poly.type
_entity_poly.pdbx_seq_one_letter_code
_entity_poly.pdbx_strand_id
1 'polypeptide(L)'
;SADAVAAVLAPKAGGLEVLVDLLGAHALDFVVLMSSIATVIPAAGMADYAAANAVLDAFVDAADRTPGWRRVVALDWGAWRDVGMAAKVEVPAARRAAWQAHLRTAIGTAEGVDAFSRALASGRRRLVVLPFDVNQMLSIARGEIAAAASAAPAASVVAAGASARLPREEFERGLAAIWVELLGVDSVDAADDFFELGGHSLLATRVLTRIEDRFGVHLALRDIFDASTLGRLADKIAGRASEQPRTSTAEDREEIEF
;
A
#
# COMPACT_ATOMS: atom_id res chain seq x y z
N SER A 1 15.98 7.87 -15.93
CA SER A 1 16.39 8.40 -17.24
C SER A 1 15.29 8.10 -18.25
N ALA A 2 15.29 8.75 -19.42
CA ALA A 2 14.32 8.45 -20.48
C ALA A 2 14.32 6.96 -20.87
N ASP A 3 15.50 6.34 -20.89
CA ASP A 3 15.64 4.90 -21.23
C ASP A 3 14.97 3.98 -20.20
N ALA A 4 15.01 4.33 -18.91
CA ALA A 4 14.36 3.55 -17.86
C ALA A 4 12.83 3.59 -17.99
N VAL A 5 12.28 4.75 -18.34
CA VAL A 5 10.83 4.92 -18.60
C VAL A 5 10.43 4.13 -19.84
N ALA A 6 11.19 4.25 -20.93
CA ALA A 6 10.94 3.51 -22.17
C ALA A 6 10.95 1.99 -21.95
N ALA A 7 11.86 1.47 -21.13
CA ALA A 7 11.92 0.05 -20.79
C ALA A 7 10.67 -0.48 -20.07
N VAL A 8 9.99 0.36 -19.28
CA VAL A 8 8.74 -0.01 -18.59
C VAL A 8 7.54 0.07 -19.53
N LEU A 9 7.51 1.06 -20.44
CA LEU A 9 6.41 1.24 -21.39
C LEU A 9 6.44 0.22 -22.53
N ALA A 10 7.64 -0.15 -23.02
CA ALA A 10 7.80 -0.95 -24.23
C ALA A 10 7.00 -2.27 -24.24
N PRO A 11 6.98 -3.09 -23.17
CA PRO A 11 6.21 -4.34 -23.17
C PRO A 11 4.69 -4.14 -23.28
N LYS A 12 4.18 -2.96 -22.90
CA LYS A 12 2.74 -2.65 -22.92
C LYS A 12 2.35 -1.90 -24.18
N ALA A 13 2.97 -0.75 -24.41
CA ALA A 13 2.67 0.12 -25.55
C ALA A 13 3.18 -0.50 -26.86
N GLY A 14 4.49 -0.73 -26.97
CA GLY A 14 5.08 -1.34 -28.17
C GLY A 14 4.61 -2.78 -28.39
N GLY A 15 4.41 -3.55 -27.31
CA GLY A 15 3.82 -4.89 -27.41
C GLY A 15 2.42 -4.89 -28.02
N LEU A 16 1.58 -3.93 -27.63
CA LEU A 16 0.24 -3.77 -28.21
C LEU A 16 0.29 -3.31 -29.67
N GLU A 17 1.17 -2.38 -30.02
CA GLU A 17 1.39 -1.95 -31.42
C GLU A 17 1.75 -3.13 -32.31
N VAL A 18 2.70 -3.96 -31.88
CA VAL A 18 3.10 -5.19 -32.61
C VAL A 18 1.92 -6.15 -32.77
N LEU A 19 1.09 -6.32 -31.73
CA LEU A 19 -0.11 -7.17 -31.83
C LEU A 19 -1.14 -6.60 -32.81
N VAL A 20 -1.31 -5.28 -32.85
CA VAL A 20 -2.20 -4.62 -33.83
C VAL A 20 -1.67 -4.80 -35.24
N ASP A 21 -0.37 -4.64 -35.47
CA ASP A 21 0.24 -4.80 -36.80
C ASP A 21 0.12 -6.25 -37.30
N LEU A 22 0.36 -7.23 -36.44
CA LEU A 22 0.33 -8.64 -36.81
C LEU A 22 -1.09 -9.21 -36.90
N LEU A 23 -1.98 -8.81 -36.00
CA LEU A 23 -3.30 -9.43 -35.83
C LEU A 23 -4.46 -8.51 -36.20
N GLY A 24 -4.23 -7.24 -36.55
CA GLY A 24 -5.27 -6.26 -36.79
C GLY A 24 -6.15 -6.54 -38.00
N ALA A 25 -5.61 -7.25 -39.00
CA ALA A 25 -6.37 -7.73 -40.16
C ALA A 25 -7.16 -9.02 -39.88
N HIS A 26 -6.86 -9.72 -38.77
CA HIS A 26 -7.54 -10.96 -38.40
C HIS A 26 -8.83 -10.68 -37.61
N ALA A 27 -9.85 -11.48 -37.89
CA ALA A 27 -11.07 -11.46 -37.08
C ALA A 27 -10.82 -12.24 -35.77
N LEU A 28 -10.86 -11.55 -34.64
CA LEU A 28 -10.69 -12.14 -33.31
C LEU A 28 -12.01 -12.05 -32.54
N ASP A 29 -12.43 -13.17 -31.95
CA ASP A 29 -13.64 -13.23 -31.12
C ASP A 29 -13.53 -12.31 -29.90
N PHE A 30 -12.36 -12.32 -29.26
CA PHE A 30 -12.03 -11.41 -28.18
C PHE A 30 -10.53 -11.21 -28.03
N VAL A 31 -10.15 -10.09 -27.43
CA VAL A 31 -8.81 -9.75 -26.97
C VAL A 31 -8.91 -9.31 -25.52
N VAL A 32 -8.07 -9.87 -24.66
CA VAL A 32 -7.98 -9.47 -23.26
C VAL A 32 -6.62 -8.83 -22.99
N LEU A 33 -6.64 -7.55 -22.64
CA LEU A 33 -5.46 -6.80 -22.27
C LEU A 33 -5.27 -6.92 -20.75
N MET A 34 -4.14 -7.50 -20.35
CA MET A 34 -3.77 -7.64 -18.95
C MET A 34 -3.23 -6.31 -18.44
N SER A 35 -4.11 -5.47 -17.91
CA SER A 35 -3.77 -4.20 -17.30
C SER A 35 -3.53 -4.37 -15.79
N SER A 36 -3.38 -3.28 -15.05
CA SER A 36 -3.10 -3.29 -13.62
C SER A 36 -3.89 -2.21 -12.92
N ILE A 37 -4.28 -2.51 -11.68
CA ILE A 37 -4.89 -1.53 -10.78
C ILE A 37 -4.08 -0.24 -10.59
N ALA A 38 -2.78 -0.24 -10.87
CA ALA A 38 -1.96 0.97 -10.82
C ALA A 38 -2.49 2.12 -11.71
N THR A 39 -3.34 1.83 -12.71
CA THR A 39 -4.01 2.86 -13.53
C THR A 39 -5.18 3.54 -12.80
N VAL A 40 -5.75 2.86 -11.81
CA VAL A 40 -6.94 3.31 -11.06
C VAL A 40 -6.53 3.84 -9.69
N ILE A 41 -5.68 3.11 -8.98
CA ILE A 41 -5.25 3.45 -7.62
C ILE A 41 -3.82 3.99 -7.68
N PRO A 42 -3.60 5.27 -7.34
CA PRO A 42 -2.26 5.85 -7.32
C PRO A 42 -1.35 5.13 -6.32
N ALA A 43 -0.12 4.88 -6.73
CA ALA A 43 0.94 4.36 -5.86
C ALA A 43 2.25 5.10 -6.12
N ALA A 44 2.91 5.53 -5.04
CA ALA A 44 4.17 6.24 -5.12
C ALA A 44 5.25 5.40 -5.84
N GLY A 45 5.98 6.00 -6.76
CA GLY A 45 7.05 5.34 -7.53
C GLY A 45 6.57 4.39 -8.64
N MET A 46 5.26 4.31 -8.91
CA MET A 46 4.70 3.46 -9.97
C MET A 46 4.21 4.25 -11.20
N ALA A 47 4.56 5.53 -11.33
CA ALA A 47 4.05 6.39 -12.39
C ALA A 47 4.29 5.83 -13.80
N ASP A 48 5.50 5.37 -14.10
CA ASP A 48 5.82 4.80 -15.41
C ASP A 48 5.06 3.49 -15.68
N TYR A 49 4.92 2.66 -14.65
CA TYR A 49 4.17 1.40 -14.73
C TYR A 49 2.67 1.65 -14.91
N ALA A 50 2.11 2.62 -14.20
CA ALA A 50 0.74 3.07 -14.36
C ALA A 50 0.51 3.63 -15.78
N ALA A 51 1.41 4.47 -16.29
CA ALA A 51 1.34 5.00 -17.64
C ALA A 51 1.38 3.90 -18.71
N ALA A 52 2.25 2.91 -18.55
CA ALA A 52 2.35 1.77 -19.46
C ALA A 52 1.03 0.97 -19.52
N ASN A 53 0.38 0.72 -18.40
CA ASN A 53 -0.90 0.02 -18.36
C ASN A 53 -2.07 0.91 -18.85
N ALA A 54 -2.02 2.23 -18.61
CA ALA A 54 -3.04 3.17 -19.07
C ALA A 54 -3.15 3.21 -20.61
N VAL A 55 -2.07 2.89 -21.34
CA VAL A 55 -2.11 2.71 -22.80
C VAL A 55 -3.06 1.58 -23.19
N LEU A 56 -3.04 0.46 -22.45
CA LEU A 56 -3.94 -0.67 -22.71
C LEU A 56 -5.39 -0.27 -22.45
N ASP A 57 -5.63 0.44 -21.35
CA ASP A 57 -6.96 0.94 -20.98
C ASP A 57 -7.51 1.91 -22.02
N ALA A 58 -6.70 2.87 -22.46
CA ALA A 58 -7.07 3.85 -23.47
C ALA A 58 -7.34 3.19 -24.84
N PHE A 59 -6.60 2.14 -25.20
CA PHE A 59 -6.85 1.38 -26.43
C PHE A 59 -8.23 0.73 -26.43
N VAL A 60 -8.69 0.25 -25.27
CA VAL A 60 -10.06 -0.28 -25.16
C VAL A 60 -11.08 0.81 -25.49
N ASP A 61 -10.85 2.04 -25.08
CA ASP A 61 -11.80 3.14 -25.26
C ASP A 61 -11.67 3.85 -26.63
N ALA A 62 -10.62 3.57 -27.40
CA ALA A 62 -10.39 4.16 -28.72
C ALA A 62 -11.52 3.82 -29.72
N ALA A 63 -11.95 4.85 -30.46
CA ALA A 63 -13.02 4.75 -31.46
C ALA A 63 -12.59 3.90 -32.66
N ASP A 64 -11.39 4.15 -33.18
CA ASP A 64 -10.85 3.51 -34.40
C ASP A 64 -9.90 2.36 -34.05
N ARG A 65 -10.42 1.38 -33.32
CA ARG A 65 -9.70 0.12 -33.08
C ARG A 65 -9.73 -0.78 -34.31
N THR A 66 -8.95 -1.85 -34.25
CA THR A 66 -8.94 -2.96 -35.22
C THR A 66 -10.36 -3.48 -35.48
N PRO A 67 -10.96 -3.23 -36.67
CA PRO A 67 -12.37 -3.52 -36.93
C PRO A 67 -12.72 -5.02 -36.80
N GLY A 68 -11.73 -5.90 -37.01
CA GLY A 68 -11.89 -7.35 -36.87
C GLY A 68 -11.92 -7.86 -35.43
N TRP A 69 -11.54 -7.05 -34.43
CA TRP A 69 -11.54 -7.47 -33.03
C TRP A 69 -12.90 -7.19 -32.41
N ARG A 70 -13.75 -8.22 -32.41
CA ARG A 70 -15.17 -8.11 -32.03
C ARG A 70 -15.35 -7.63 -30.59
N ARG A 71 -14.47 -8.07 -29.69
CA ARG A 71 -14.47 -7.66 -28.29
C ARG A 71 -13.06 -7.41 -27.78
N VAL A 72 -12.81 -6.23 -27.25
CA VAL A 72 -11.55 -5.90 -26.58
C VAL A 72 -11.88 -5.50 -25.15
N VAL A 73 -11.22 -6.13 -24.18
CA VAL A 73 -11.45 -5.90 -22.75
C VAL A 73 -10.12 -5.71 -22.04
N ALA A 74 -10.03 -4.71 -21.17
CA ALA A 74 -8.93 -4.52 -20.24
C ALA A 74 -9.35 -4.97 -18.85
N LEU A 75 -8.48 -5.76 -18.20
CA LEU A 75 -8.65 -6.21 -16.84
C LEU A 75 -7.55 -5.58 -15.97
N ASP A 76 -7.94 -4.67 -15.09
CA ASP A 76 -7.08 -3.96 -14.16
C ASP A 76 -6.86 -4.84 -12.91
N TRP A 77 -5.85 -5.71 -12.99
CA TRP A 77 -5.60 -6.69 -11.94
C TRP A 77 -4.91 -6.10 -10.71
N GLY A 78 -5.38 -6.51 -9.53
CA GLY A 78 -4.63 -6.43 -8.28
C GLY A 78 -3.48 -7.43 -8.19
N ALA A 79 -2.79 -7.42 -7.05
CA ALA A 79 -1.71 -8.37 -6.78
C ALA A 79 -2.23 -9.82 -6.74
N TRP A 80 -1.41 -10.75 -7.22
CA TRP A 80 -1.67 -12.19 -7.17
C TRP A 80 -0.84 -12.82 -6.05
N ARG A 81 -1.49 -13.64 -5.22
CA ARG A 81 -0.90 -14.26 -4.03
C ARG A 81 0.08 -15.37 -4.39
N ASP A 82 -0.33 -16.29 -5.26
CA ASP A 82 0.38 -17.56 -5.45
C ASP A 82 1.31 -17.55 -6.68
N VAL A 83 1.04 -16.68 -7.64
CA VAL A 83 1.75 -16.63 -8.94
C VAL A 83 2.03 -15.19 -9.39
N GLY A 84 2.78 -15.06 -10.48
CA GLY A 84 3.07 -13.76 -11.08
C GLY A 84 4.14 -12.96 -10.33
N MET A 85 4.17 -11.64 -10.59
CA MET A 85 5.22 -10.75 -10.13
C MET A 85 5.26 -10.63 -8.61
N ALA A 86 4.10 -10.44 -7.97
CA ALA A 86 4.03 -10.22 -6.53
C ALA A 86 4.44 -11.46 -5.72
N ALA A 87 4.10 -12.67 -6.19
CA ALA A 87 4.52 -13.91 -5.54
C ALA A 87 6.04 -14.18 -5.66
N LYS A 88 6.69 -13.64 -6.70
CA LYS A 88 8.11 -13.92 -7.03
C LYS A 88 9.07 -12.81 -6.64
N VAL A 89 8.57 -11.64 -6.24
CA VAL A 89 9.43 -10.50 -5.93
C VAL A 89 10.31 -10.83 -4.74
N GLU A 90 11.61 -10.56 -4.88
CA GLU A 90 12.54 -10.69 -3.77
C GLU A 90 12.32 -9.56 -2.78
N VAL A 91 12.01 -9.93 -1.53
CA VAL A 91 11.74 -8.96 -0.47
C VAL A 91 12.86 -9.02 0.58
N PRO A 92 13.45 -7.87 0.95
CA PRO A 92 14.42 -7.78 2.03
C PRO A 92 13.89 -8.43 3.31
N ALA A 93 14.76 -9.11 4.07
CA ALA A 93 14.35 -9.90 5.24
C ALA A 93 13.46 -9.12 6.21
N ALA A 94 13.79 -7.84 6.46
CA ALA A 94 13.03 -6.95 7.33
C ALA A 94 11.56 -6.73 6.90
N ARG A 95 11.27 -6.86 5.59
CA ARG A 95 9.93 -6.61 5.03
C ARG A 95 9.18 -7.90 4.65
N ARG A 96 9.80 -9.08 4.75
CA ARG A 96 9.18 -10.36 4.33
C ARG A 96 7.89 -10.66 5.07
N ALA A 97 7.84 -10.48 6.39
CA ALA A 97 6.62 -10.73 7.16
C ALA A 97 5.46 -9.82 6.74
N ALA A 98 5.75 -8.53 6.56
CA ALA A 98 4.78 -7.54 6.08
C ALA A 98 4.29 -7.88 4.66
N TRP A 99 5.20 -8.28 3.77
CA TRP A 99 4.87 -8.70 2.41
C TRP A 99 4.02 -9.97 2.37
N GLN A 100 4.34 -10.97 3.18
CA GLN A 100 3.54 -12.19 3.30
C GLN A 100 2.14 -11.89 3.85
N ALA A 101 2.01 -10.95 4.79
CA ALA A 101 0.71 -10.48 5.25
C ALA A 101 -0.09 -9.80 4.14
N HIS A 102 0.55 -8.97 3.31
CA HIS A 102 -0.08 -8.37 2.13
C HIS A 102 -0.52 -9.43 1.10
N LEU A 103 0.32 -10.43 0.81
CA LEU A 103 -0.04 -11.49 -0.14
C LEU A 103 -1.25 -12.31 0.34
N ARG A 104 -1.46 -12.51 1.64
CA ARG A 104 -2.64 -13.23 2.14
C ARG A 104 -3.95 -12.57 1.73
N THR A 105 -3.99 -11.24 1.62
CA THR A 105 -5.17 -10.49 1.18
C THR A 105 -5.20 -10.23 -0.32
N ALA A 106 -4.21 -10.74 -1.08
CA ALA A 106 -4.14 -10.64 -2.53
C ALA A 106 -4.96 -11.76 -3.22
N ILE A 107 -5.08 -11.66 -4.54
CA ILE A 107 -5.92 -12.55 -5.36
C ILE A 107 -5.31 -13.96 -5.37
N GLY A 108 -6.06 -14.95 -4.90
CA GLY A 108 -5.71 -16.36 -5.06
C GLY A 108 -5.86 -16.82 -6.51
N THR A 109 -5.12 -17.85 -6.91
CA THR A 109 -5.13 -18.35 -8.29
C THR A 109 -6.52 -18.81 -8.72
N ALA A 110 -7.21 -19.58 -7.89
CA ALA A 110 -8.57 -20.04 -8.17
C ALA A 110 -9.57 -18.88 -8.27
N GLU A 111 -9.45 -17.89 -7.38
CA GLU A 111 -10.27 -16.68 -7.37
C GLU A 111 -10.04 -15.85 -8.64
N GLY A 112 -8.77 -15.71 -9.07
CA GLY A 112 -8.40 -14.99 -10.28
C GLY A 112 -8.93 -15.65 -11.54
N VAL A 113 -8.88 -16.98 -11.63
CA VAL A 113 -9.47 -17.74 -12.76
C VAL A 113 -10.98 -17.58 -12.80
N ASP A 114 -11.67 -17.69 -11.66
CA ASP A 114 -13.12 -17.43 -11.57
C ASP A 114 -13.46 -15.99 -12.00
N ALA A 115 -12.72 -15.01 -11.47
CA ALA A 115 -12.92 -13.61 -11.82
C ALA A 115 -12.71 -13.34 -13.32
N PHE A 116 -11.72 -13.99 -13.94
CA PHE A 116 -11.50 -13.92 -15.39
C PHE A 116 -12.70 -14.45 -16.18
N SER A 117 -13.23 -15.61 -15.81
CA SER A 117 -14.42 -16.18 -16.45
C SER A 117 -15.64 -15.26 -16.32
N ARG A 118 -15.88 -14.71 -15.13
CA ARG A 118 -16.97 -13.74 -14.90
C ARG A 118 -16.77 -12.43 -15.66
N ALA A 119 -15.53 -11.94 -15.74
CA ALA A 119 -15.17 -10.75 -16.50
C ALA A 119 -15.52 -10.92 -17.99
N LEU A 120 -15.17 -12.05 -18.58
CA LEU A 120 -15.55 -12.37 -19.97
C LEU A 120 -17.06 -12.50 -20.12
N ALA A 121 -17.77 -13.13 -19.20
CA ALA A 121 -19.23 -13.24 -19.27
C ALA A 121 -19.96 -11.89 -19.14
N SER A 122 -19.38 -10.91 -18.44
CA SER A 122 -20.06 -9.66 -18.05
C SER A 122 -20.46 -8.72 -19.20
N GLY A 123 -19.92 -8.90 -20.40
CA GLY A 123 -20.06 -7.94 -21.51
C GLY A 123 -19.34 -6.60 -21.31
N ARG A 124 -18.69 -6.37 -20.16
CA ARG A 124 -17.97 -5.12 -19.86
C ARG A 124 -16.65 -5.07 -20.63
N ARG A 125 -16.20 -3.85 -20.90
CA ARG A 125 -14.96 -3.55 -21.63
C ARG A 125 -13.80 -3.19 -20.71
N ARG A 126 -14.09 -2.64 -19.53
CA ARG A 126 -13.08 -2.33 -18.50
C ARG A 126 -13.58 -2.80 -17.14
N LEU A 127 -12.73 -3.52 -16.43
CA LEU A 127 -13.05 -4.13 -15.14
C LEU A 127 -11.83 -4.05 -14.23
N VAL A 128 -12.05 -3.61 -13.00
CA VAL A 128 -11.06 -3.68 -11.92
C VAL A 128 -11.28 -4.99 -11.17
N VAL A 129 -10.21 -5.76 -10.96
CA VAL A 129 -10.30 -7.07 -10.31
C VAL A 129 -9.49 -7.06 -9.03
N LEU A 130 -10.20 -7.09 -7.90
CA LEU A 130 -9.64 -7.00 -6.55
C LEU A 130 -10.44 -7.83 -5.55
N PRO A 131 -9.79 -8.26 -4.47
CA PRO A 131 -10.46 -8.90 -3.33
C PRO A 131 -10.99 -7.89 -2.30
N PHE A 132 -10.89 -6.58 -2.55
CA PHE A 132 -11.26 -5.51 -1.61
C PHE A 132 -12.00 -4.35 -2.29
N ASP A 133 -12.58 -3.46 -1.47
CA ASP A 133 -13.35 -2.31 -1.95
C ASP A 133 -12.44 -1.23 -2.59
N VAL A 134 -12.71 -0.94 -3.86
CA VAL A 134 -11.92 0.03 -4.65
C VAL A 134 -12.10 1.48 -4.16
N ASN A 135 -13.27 1.86 -3.67
CA ASN A 135 -13.55 3.22 -3.22
C ASN A 135 -12.82 3.52 -1.92
N GLN A 136 -12.78 2.53 -1.01
CA GLN A 136 -12.00 2.63 0.22
C GLN A 136 -10.52 2.86 -0.10
N MET A 137 -9.96 2.08 -1.02
CA MET A 137 -8.55 2.20 -1.42
C MET A 137 -8.24 3.51 -2.14
N LEU A 138 -9.14 4.00 -3.00
CA LEU A 138 -9.01 5.31 -3.63
C LEU A 138 -9.01 6.45 -2.62
N SER A 139 -9.88 6.37 -1.60
CA SER A 139 -9.92 7.35 -0.52
C SER A 139 -8.59 7.40 0.23
N ILE A 140 -8.04 6.23 0.57
CA ILE A 140 -6.73 6.12 1.24
C ILE A 140 -5.62 6.71 0.36
N ALA A 141 -5.51 6.27 -0.90
CA ALA A 141 -4.46 6.75 -1.81
C ALA A 141 -4.51 8.27 -2.02
N ARG A 142 -5.72 8.85 -2.12
CA ARG A 142 -5.90 10.31 -2.22
C ARG A 142 -5.47 11.04 -0.95
N GLY A 143 -5.81 10.50 0.22
CA GLY A 143 -5.36 11.02 1.51
C GLY A 143 -3.83 11.03 1.63
N GLU A 144 -3.17 9.96 1.18
CA GLU A 144 -1.70 9.86 1.16
C GLU A 144 -1.05 10.89 0.26
N ILE A 145 -1.57 11.08 -0.96
CA ILE A 145 -1.08 12.09 -1.90
C ILE A 145 -1.28 13.49 -1.32
N ALA A 146 -2.45 13.78 -0.73
CA ALA A 146 -2.73 15.06 -0.10
C ALA A 146 -1.78 15.34 1.07
N ALA A 147 -1.53 14.34 1.92
CA ALA A 147 -0.58 14.44 3.03
C ALA A 147 0.85 14.67 2.52
N ALA A 148 1.30 13.92 1.51
CA ALA A 148 2.63 14.09 0.92
C ALA A 148 2.81 15.46 0.24
N ALA A 149 1.77 15.97 -0.44
CA ALA A 149 1.76 17.30 -1.03
C ALA A 149 1.80 18.41 0.04
N SER A 150 1.17 18.18 1.19
CA SER A 150 1.21 19.11 2.34
C SER A 150 2.53 19.07 3.11
N ALA A 151 3.34 18.02 2.93
CA ALA A 151 4.61 17.80 3.62
C ALA A 151 5.85 18.40 2.90
N ALA A 152 5.67 19.18 1.82
CA ALA A 152 6.75 20.03 1.30
C ALA A 152 7.12 21.12 2.33
N PRO A 153 8.41 21.50 2.47
CA PRO A 153 9.05 21.64 3.77
C PRO A 153 8.58 22.89 4.53
N ALA A 154 7.64 22.71 5.45
CA ALA A 154 7.46 23.66 6.54
C ALA A 154 8.49 23.33 7.61
N ALA A 155 9.56 24.13 7.65
CA ALA A 155 10.41 24.24 8.83
C ALA A 155 9.53 24.63 10.03
N SER A 156 9.19 23.67 10.88
CA SER A 156 8.57 23.91 12.19
C SER A 156 8.53 22.60 12.98
N VAL A 157 9.65 22.26 13.62
CA VAL A 157 9.61 21.37 14.79
C VAL A 157 9.61 22.26 16.02
N VAL A 158 8.44 22.42 16.63
CA VAL A 158 8.33 22.93 17.99
C VAL A 158 8.66 21.78 18.93
N ALA A 159 9.69 21.96 19.74
CA ALA A 159 10.09 21.03 20.78
C ALA A 159 9.07 20.99 21.93
N ALA A 160 8.79 19.80 22.45
CA ALA A 160 8.33 19.61 23.82
C ALA A 160 8.94 18.32 24.37
N GLY A 161 9.80 18.46 25.38
CA GLY A 161 10.48 17.37 26.06
C GLY A 161 9.79 16.90 27.34
N ALA A 162 10.44 15.90 27.94
CA ALA A 162 10.32 15.37 29.31
C ALA A 162 9.29 14.25 29.58
N SER A 163 9.86 13.03 29.61
CA SER A 163 9.31 11.78 30.15
C SER A 163 8.98 11.89 31.65
N ALA A 164 7.69 12.01 31.96
CA ALA A 164 7.07 11.55 33.20
C ALA A 164 6.28 10.27 32.87
N ARG A 165 6.33 9.28 33.76
CA ARG A 165 5.74 7.94 33.53
C ARG A 165 4.22 8.07 33.37
N LEU A 166 3.73 8.06 32.13
CA LEU A 166 2.30 8.16 31.84
C LEU A 166 1.58 6.92 32.43
N PRO A 167 0.38 7.08 33.01
CA PRO A 167 -0.48 5.95 33.39
C PRO A 167 -0.78 5.04 32.19
N ARG A 168 -1.00 3.75 32.45
CA ARG A 168 -1.34 2.75 31.41
C ARG A 168 -2.56 3.18 30.58
N GLU A 169 -3.51 3.83 31.22
CA GLU A 169 -4.74 4.37 30.63
C GLU A 169 -4.47 5.54 29.66
N GLU A 170 -3.36 6.27 29.81
CA GLU A 170 -2.95 7.33 28.88
C GLU A 170 -2.34 6.76 27.61
N PHE A 171 -1.56 5.67 27.71
CA PHE A 171 -1.08 4.94 26.54
C PHE A 171 -2.25 4.33 25.77
N GLU A 172 -3.22 3.72 26.45
CA GLU A 172 -4.40 3.16 25.81
C GLU A 172 -5.23 4.24 25.10
N ARG A 173 -5.54 5.37 25.76
CA ARG A 173 -6.27 6.48 25.12
C ARG A 173 -5.53 7.07 23.92
N GLY A 174 -4.22 7.27 24.04
CA GLY A 174 -3.43 7.82 22.95
C GLY A 174 -3.29 6.85 21.78
N LEU A 175 -3.18 5.54 22.05
CA LEU A 175 -3.18 4.50 21.04
C LEU A 175 -4.56 4.36 20.37
N ALA A 176 -5.65 4.44 21.14
CA ALA A 176 -7.02 4.42 20.62
C ALA A 176 -7.24 5.58 19.65
N ALA A 177 -6.78 6.79 19.99
CA ALA A 177 -6.84 7.94 19.11
C ALA A 177 -6.05 7.72 17.80
N ILE A 178 -4.87 7.11 17.89
CA ILE A 178 -4.08 6.74 16.70
C ILE A 178 -4.85 5.75 15.83
N TRP A 179 -5.50 4.75 16.43
CA TRP A 179 -6.25 3.72 15.72
C TRP A 179 -7.53 4.26 15.09
N VAL A 180 -8.32 5.06 15.82
CA VAL A 180 -9.51 5.77 15.29
C VAL A 180 -9.15 6.56 14.04
N GLU A 181 -8.06 7.35 14.10
CA GLU A 181 -7.64 8.17 12.96
C GLU A 181 -7.14 7.33 11.77
N LEU A 182 -6.39 6.25 12.04
CA LEU A 182 -5.78 5.44 10.99
C LEU A 182 -6.72 4.38 10.38
N LEU A 183 -7.66 3.86 11.16
CA LEU A 183 -8.64 2.85 10.74
C LEU A 183 -9.96 3.49 10.27
N GLY A 184 -10.21 4.75 10.63
CA GLY A 184 -11.43 5.46 10.24
C GLY A 184 -12.69 4.94 10.92
N VAL A 185 -12.57 4.49 12.18
CA VAL A 185 -13.68 3.95 13.00
C VAL A 185 -14.09 4.96 14.07
N ASP A 186 -15.35 4.93 14.51
CA ASP A 186 -15.89 5.93 15.46
C ASP A 186 -15.28 5.81 16.88
N SER A 187 -15.01 4.58 17.32
CA SER A 187 -14.37 4.29 18.61
C SER A 187 -13.64 2.94 18.57
N VAL A 188 -12.70 2.75 19.50
CA VAL A 188 -11.94 1.50 19.69
C VAL A 188 -11.90 1.19 21.18
N ASP A 189 -12.30 -0.02 21.55
CA ASP A 189 -12.26 -0.57 22.90
C ASP A 189 -10.99 -1.38 23.16
N ALA A 190 -10.67 -1.62 24.45
CA ALA A 190 -9.45 -2.32 24.86
C ALA A 190 -9.31 -3.75 24.30
N ALA A 191 -10.43 -4.41 24.02
CA ALA A 191 -10.47 -5.77 23.49
C ALA A 191 -10.42 -5.83 21.95
N ASP A 192 -10.56 -4.69 21.27
CA ASP A 192 -10.64 -4.67 19.82
C ASP A 192 -9.29 -5.02 19.19
N ASP A 193 -9.34 -5.92 18.20
CA ASP A 193 -8.19 -6.37 17.45
C ASP A 193 -7.92 -5.45 16.25
N PHE A 194 -6.67 -5.00 16.13
CA PHE A 194 -6.21 -4.12 15.05
C PHE A 194 -6.56 -4.64 13.66
N PHE A 195 -6.41 -5.95 13.45
CA PHE A 195 -6.59 -6.57 12.14
C PHE A 195 -8.06 -6.88 11.86
N GLU A 196 -8.85 -7.17 12.89
CA GLU A 196 -10.31 -7.34 12.74
C GLU A 196 -11.00 -6.01 12.42
N LEU A 197 -10.46 -4.89 12.90
CA LEU A 197 -10.89 -3.53 12.53
C LEU A 197 -10.39 -3.06 11.15
N GLY A 198 -9.79 -3.94 10.35
CA GLY A 198 -9.31 -3.62 9.00
C GLY A 198 -7.86 -3.12 8.94
N GLY A 199 -7.11 -3.20 10.04
CA GLY A 199 -5.69 -2.88 10.09
C GLY A 199 -4.84 -3.83 9.25
N HIS A 200 -3.80 -3.29 8.62
CA HIS A 200 -2.84 -4.05 7.82
C HIS A 200 -1.42 -3.52 8.01
N SER A 201 -0.41 -4.21 7.48
CA SER A 201 1.02 -3.93 7.75
C SER A 201 1.46 -2.49 7.48
N LEU A 202 0.83 -1.81 6.52
CA LEU A 202 1.12 -0.40 6.23
C LEU A 202 0.57 0.53 7.33
N LEU A 203 -0.68 0.30 7.76
CA LEU A 203 -1.25 1.00 8.92
C LEU A 203 -0.48 0.67 10.20
N ALA A 204 -0.08 -0.59 10.38
CA ALA A 204 0.74 -1.01 11.51
C ALA A 204 2.09 -0.26 11.52
N THR A 205 2.73 -0.08 10.37
CA THR A 205 3.98 0.71 10.29
C THR A 205 3.75 2.18 10.68
N ARG A 206 2.61 2.77 10.29
CA ARG A 206 2.24 4.13 10.71
C ARG A 206 1.91 4.23 12.20
N VAL A 207 1.23 3.21 12.74
CA VAL A 207 1.01 3.06 14.18
C VAL A 207 2.35 3.06 14.91
N LEU A 208 3.35 2.30 14.44
CA LEU A 208 4.70 2.29 15.04
C LEU A 208 5.36 3.68 15.03
N THR A 209 5.37 4.37 13.89
CA THR A 209 5.94 5.72 13.80
C THR A 209 5.24 6.70 14.73
N ARG A 210 3.90 6.66 14.80
CA ARG A 210 3.15 7.54 15.71
C ARG A 210 3.31 7.18 17.18
N ILE A 211 3.52 5.90 17.50
CA ILE A 211 3.87 5.48 18.86
C ILE A 211 5.25 6.03 19.24
N GLU A 212 6.21 5.97 18.32
CA GLU A 212 7.56 6.53 18.53
C GLU A 212 7.51 8.05 18.70
N ASP A 213 6.82 8.77 17.81
CA ASP A 213 6.69 10.24 17.88
C ASP A 213 5.96 10.70 19.15
N ARG A 214 4.88 9.99 19.53
CA ARG A 214 4.00 10.40 20.63
C ARG A 214 4.48 9.96 22.00
N PHE A 215 5.08 8.78 22.08
CA PHE A 215 5.44 8.15 23.36
C PHE A 215 6.94 7.94 23.53
N GLY A 216 7.76 8.17 22.50
CA GLY A 216 9.20 7.90 22.52
C GLY A 216 9.55 6.40 22.53
N VAL A 217 8.56 5.53 22.25
CA VAL A 217 8.72 4.08 22.34
C VAL A 217 8.87 3.49 20.95
N HIS A 218 10.02 2.88 20.69
CA HIS A 218 10.24 2.12 19.47
C HIS A 218 9.72 0.68 19.63
N LEU A 219 8.79 0.28 18.74
CA LEU A 219 8.28 -1.08 18.65
C LEU A 219 8.59 -1.66 17.27
N ALA A 220 8.73 -2.99 17.18
CA ALA A 220 8.85 -3.69 15.92
C ALA A 220 7.44 -4.08 15.41
N LEU A 221 7.31 -4.29 14.09
CA LEU A 221 6.03 -4.74 13.51
C LEU A 221 5.53 -6.05 14.12
N ARG A 222 6.45 -6.97 14.47
CA ARG A 222 6.14 -8.20 15.21
C ARG A 222 5.39 -7.91 16.51
N ASP A 223 5.69 -6.80 17.18
CA ASP A 223 5.09 -6.46 18.46
C ASP A 223 3.58 -6.17 18.35
N ILE A 224 3.13 -5.61 17.23
CA ILE A 224 1.71 -5.39 16.92
C ILE A 224 1.03 -6.73 16.61
N PHE A 225 1.70 -7.67 15.96
CA PHE A 225 1.13 -9.00 15.71
C PHE A 225 1.01 -9.84 16.98
N ASP A 226 1.99 -9.78 17.89
CA ASP A 226 1.97 -10.54 19.14
C ASP A 226 0.98 -9.96 20.17
N ALA A 227 0.69 -8.66 20.06
CA ALA A 227 -0.22 -7.91 20.92
C ALA A 227 -1.22 -7.13 20.05
N SER A 228 -2.05 -7.86 19.31
CA SER A 228 -2.93 -7.30 18.27
C SER A 228 -4.15 -6.54 18.78
N THR A 229 -4.54 -6.74 20.05
CA THR A 229 -5.61 -5.98 20.69
C THR A 229 -5.10 -4.65 21.27
N LEU A 230 -5.91 -3.60 21.25
CA LEU A 230 -5.57 -2.28 21.77
C LEU A 230 -4.94 -2.33 23.18
N GLY A 231 -5.57 -3.05 24.11
CA GLY A 231 -5.13 -3.11 25.50
C GLY A 231 -3.78 -3.81 25.68
N ARG A 232 -3.54 -4.90 24.94
CA ARG A 232 -2.26 -5.64 24.99
C ARG A 232 -1.12 -4.83 24.36
N LEU A 233 -1.39 -4.07 23.30
CA LEU A 233 -0.38 -3.20 22.71
C LEU A 233 -0.06 -2.03 23.63
N ALA A 234 -1.05 -1.45 24.31
CA ALA A 234 -0.85 -0.42 25.33
C ALA A 234 0.02 -0.91 26.50
N ASP A 235 -0.22 -2.13 27.00
CA ASP A 235 0.61 -2.74 28.04
C ASP A 235 2.06 -2.91 27.58
N LYS A 236 2.26 -3.27 26.30
CA LYS A 236 3.57 -3.43 25.69
C LYS A 236 4.32 -2.11 25.54
N ILE A 237 3.62 -1.03 25.18
CA ILE A 237 4.17 0.33 25.14
C ILE A 237 4.59 0.77 26.55
N ALA A 238 3.73 0.56 27.55
CA ALA A 238 4.00 0.91 28.94
C ALA A 238 5.24 0.17 29.50
N GLY A 239 5.36 -1.13 29.19
CA GLY A 239 6.54 -1.93 29.56
C GLY A 239 7.84 -1.37 28.96
N ARG A 240 7.85 -1.07 27.66
CA ARG A 240 9.03 -0.52 26.96
C ARG A 240 9.39 0.89 27.41
N ALA A 241 8.40 1.73 27.70
CA ALA A 241 8.63 3.07 28.25
C ALA A 241 9.28 3.04 29.64
N SER A 242 9.08 1.94 30.39
CA SER A 242 9.72 1.74 31.69
C SER A 242 11.16 1.19 31.62
N GLU A 243 11.56 0.62 30.48
CA GLU A 243 12.84 -0.08 30.26
C GLU A 243 13.94 0.79 29.61
N GLN A 244 13.61 1.92 28.97
CA GLN A 244 14.63 2.78 28.34
C GLN A 244 15.51 3.52 29.39
N PRO A 245 16.85 3.32 29.39
CA PRO A 245 17.76 4.10 30.23
C PRO A 245 17.94 5.53 29.68
N ARG A 246 17.96 6.52 30.58
CA ARG A 246 18.28 7.91 30.26
C ARG A 246 19.73 8.03 29.78
N THR A 247 19.96 8.30 28.49
CA THR A 247 21.28 8.70 28.00
C THR A 247 21.41 10.22 27.94
N SER A 248 22.16 10.73 28.92
CA SER A 248 23.15 11.81 28.88
C SER A 248 22.84 13.10 28.12
N THR A 249 22.62 14.17 28.88
CA THR A 249 22.81 15.57 28.47
C THR A 249 24.24 15.83 28.01
N ALA A 250 24.36 16.74 27.04
CA ALA A 250 25.59 17.33 26.57
C ALA A 250 26.26 18.17 27.66
N GLU A 251 27.53 17.89 27.94
CA GLU A 251 28.53 18.83 28.47
C GLU A 251 29.89 18.10 28.39
N ASP A 252 30.70 18.48 27.39
CA ASP A 252 32.17 18.52 27.46
C ASP A 252 32.68 19.18 26.16
N ARG A 253 32.61 20.51 26.16
CA ARG A 253 33.56 21.37 25.45
C ARG A 253 34.64 21.75 26.47
N GLU A 254 35.79 21.09 26.41
CA GLU A 254 37.09 21.63 26.84
C GLU A 254 38.12 21.06 25.85
N GLU A 255 38.62 21.86 24.90
CA GLU A 255 39.80 22.72 25.05
C GLU A 255 41.10 21.89 25.12
N ILE A 256 41.76 21.71 23.98
CA ILE A 256 43.23 21.56 23.95
C ILE A 256 43.75 22.41 22.78
N GLU A 257 44.28 23.58 23.15
CA GLU A 257 45.21 24.39 22.37
C GLU A 257 46.64 24.06 22.85
N PHE A 258 47.58 24.11 21.89
CA PHE A 258 49.03 23.81 21.89
C PHE A 258 49.47 22.36 21.62
#